data_AF-A0A960XU83-F1
#
_entry.id   AF-A0A960XU83-F1
#
_cell.length_a   1.000
_cell.length_b   1.000
_cell.length_c   1.000
_cell.angle_alpha   90.00
_cell.angle_beta   90.00
_cell.angle_gamma   90.00
#
_symmetry.space_group_name_H-M   'P 1'
#
loop_
_entity.id
_entity.type
_entity.pdbx_description
1 polymer ?
#
loop_
_entity_poly.entity_id
_entity_poly.type
_entity_poly.pdbx_seq_one_letter_code
_entity_poly.pdbx_strand_id
1 'polypeptide(L)'
;SIDSLVVTTPSPVTIGGTHDLTIGANGIYVGNATGPATIDTSGSVIVATDQTWVNHSSSDFTIDSELSGSANLTVRGAGSFALGGANTWSGDLSIMAGGSVSVSSLDAALGSATVVGFFFNDTASF
;
A
#
# COMPACT_ATOMS: atom_id res chain seq x y z
N SER A 1 0.52 -10.69 14.14
CA SER A 1 0.93 -11.02 12.77
C SER A 1 -0.10 -11.93 12.13
N ILE A 2 -0.31 -11.77 10.83
CA ILE A 2 -1.14 -12.66 10.00
C ILE A 2 -0.31 -13.19 8.83
N ASP A 3 -0.74 -14.27 8.20
CA ASP A 3 -0.10 -14.79 6.99
C ASP A 3 -0.39 -13.90 5.77
N SER A 4 -1.66 -13.55 5.58
CA SER A 4 -2.17 -12.70 4.50
C SER A 4 -3.44 -11.98 4.93
N LEU A 5 -3.75 -10.89 4.24
CA LEU A 5 -5.04 -10.20 4.31
C LEU A 5 -5.79 -10.37 2.99
N VAL A 6 -7.06 -10.78 3.07
CA VAL A 6 -7.92 -10.98 1.90
C VAL A 6 -9.21 -10.19 2.07
N VAL A 7 -9.54 -9.33 1.11
CA VAL A 7 -10.80 -8.57 1.08
C VAL A 7 -11.51 -8.81 -0.25
N THR A 8 -12.77 -9.25 -0.21
CA THR A 8 -13.53 -9.68 -1.40
C THR A 8 -15.00 -9.24 -1.40
N THR A 9 -15.35 -8.31 -0.51
CA THR A 9 -16.73 -7.85 -0.34
C THR A 9 -16.98 -6.54 -1.09
N PRO A 10 -18.15 -6.35 -1.73
CA PRO A 10 -18.50 -5.09 -2.36
C PRO A 10 -18.78 -3.96 -1.35
N SER A 11 -19.03 -4.31 -0.08
CA SER A 11 -19.27 -3.33 0.98
C SER A 11 -17.95 -2.76 1.52
N PRO A 12 -17.94 -1.49 1.97
CA PRO A 12 -16.75 -0.93 2.59
C PRO A 12 -16.28 -1.72 3.81
N VAL A 13 -14.97 -1.82 3.98
CA VAL A 13 -14.32 -2.50 5.12
C VAL A 13 -13.39 -1.54 5.82
N THR A 14 -13.42 -1.51 7.16
CA THR A 14 -12.43 -0.81 7.97
C THR A 14 -11.83 -1.80 8.96
N ILE A 15 -10.50 -1.88 8.97
CA ILE A 15 -9.70 -2.68 9.90
C ILE A 15 -9.03 -1.71 10.86
N GLY A 16 -9.56 -1.62 12.08
CA GLY A 16 -9.01 -0.76 13.12
C GLY A 16 -8.29 -1.54 14.23
N GLY A 17 -7.76 -0.81 15.21
CA GLY A 17 -7.12 -1.38 16.39
C GLY A 17 -5.98 -0.51 16.93
N THR A 18 -5.36 -0.93 18.03
CA THR A 18 -4.27 -0.17 18.67
C THR A 18 -2.91 -0.83 18.61
N HIS A 19 -2.83 -2.02 18.02
CA HIS A 19 -1.62 -2.81 17.94
C HIS A 19 -1.06 -2.81 16.52
N ASP A 20 0.20 -3.19 16.40
CA ASP A 20 0.83 -3.41 15.12
C ASP A 20 0.23 -4.61 14.38
N LEU A 21 0.07 -4.44 13.08
CA LEU A 21 -0.38 -5.47 12.16
C LEU A 21 0.78 -5.88 11.24
N THR A 22 1.51 -6.92 11.61
CA THR A 22 2.50 -7.53 10.71
C THR A 22 1.82 -8.39 9.66
N ILE A 23 2.06 -8.09 8.38
CA ILE A 23 1.59 -8.86 7.22
C ILE A 23 2.70 -9.84 6.80
N GLY A 24 2.34 -11.11 6.65
CA GLY A 24 3.25 -12.16 6.17
C GLY A 24 3.54 -12.07 4.68
N ALA A 25 4.38 -12.99 4.19
CA ALA A 25 4.87 -12.99 2.82
C ALA A 25 3.77 -13.10 1.75
N ASN A 26 2.58 -13.60 2.11
CA ASN A 26 1.44 -13.71 1.20
C ASN A 26 0.68 -12.38 1.01
N GLY A 27 1.06 -11.32 1.72
CA GLY A 27 0.67 -9.94 1.42
C GLY A 27 -0.83 -9.65 1.56
N ILE A 28 -1.31 -8.71 0.74
CA ILE A 28 -2.69 -8.24 0.70
C ILE A 28 -3.31 -8.57 -0.65
N TYR A 29 -4.48 -9.19 -0.64
CA TYR A 29 -5.28 -9.47 -1.83
C TYR A 29 -6.64 -8.79 -1.74
N VAL A 30 -6.95 -7.94 -2.71
CA VAL A 30 -8.26 -7.31 -2.90
C VAL A 30 -8.89 -7.88 -4.15
N GLY A 31 -10.04 -8.55 -3.99
CA GLY A 31 -10.76 -9.20 -5.08
C GLY A 31 -11.39 -8.21 -6.07
N ASN A 32 -11.84 -8.72 -7.21
CA ASN A 32 -12.62 -7.92 -8.16
C ASN A 32 -13.95 -7.44 -7.55
N ALA A 33 -14.41 -6.25 -7.94
CA ALA A 33 -15.64 -5.63 -7.44
C ALA A 33 -15.71 -5.48 -5.91
N THR A 34 -14.54 -5.43 -5.24
CA THR A 34 -14.45 -5.15 -3.81
C THR A 34 -14.68 -3.66 -3.56
N GLY A 35 -15.45 -3.32 -2.54
CA GLY A 35 -15.65 -1.93 -2.13
C GLY A 35 -14.37 -1.32 -1.54
N PRO A 36 -14.37 -0.01 -1.23
CA PRO A 36 -13.26 0.64 -0.55
C PRO A 36 -12.90 -0.09 0.75
N ALA A 37 -11.62 -0.30 1.00
CA ALA A 37 -11.15 -0.91 2.24
C ALA A 37 -10.07 -0.05 2.88
N THR A 38 -10.10 0.08 4.20
CA THR A 38 -9.16 0.91 4.96
C THR A 38 -8.54 0.11 6.10
N ILE A 39 -7.22 0.22 6.28
CA ILE A 39 -6.54 -0.11 7.53
C ILE A 39 -6.27 1.20 8.27
N ASP A 40 -6.83 1.32 9.48
CA ASP A 40 -6.75 2.47 10.38
C ASP A 40 -6.48 1.99 11.82
N THR A 41 -5.34 1.32 11.99
CA THR A 41 -4.76 1.02 13.31
C THR A 41 -3.94 2.19 13.81
N SER A 42 -3.94 2.43 15.13
CA SER A 42 -3.01 3.38 15.75
C SER A 42 -1.60 2.82 15.94
N GLY A 43 -1.42 1.51 15.75
CA GLY A 43 -0.10 0.89 15.55
C GLY A 43 0.30 0.86 14.07
N SER A 44 1.44 0.27 13.76
CA SER A 44 1.95 0.24 12.38
C SER A 44 1.44 -0.99 11.60
N VAL A 45 1.31 -0.86 10.29
CA VAL A 45 1.28 -1.99 9.35
C VAL A 45 2.71 -2.34 8.98
N ILE A 46 3.16 -3.55 9.30
CA ILE A 46 4.59 -3.91 9.20
C ILE A 46 4.84 -4.81 7.98
N VAL A 47 5.70 -4.32 7.07
CA VAL A 47 6.27 -5.03 5.92
C VAL A 47 7.59 -5.69 6.34
N ALA A 48 7.49 -6.81 7.08
CA ALA A 48 8.64 -7.49 7.69
C ALA A 48 9.35 -8.49 6.74
N THR A 49 8.65 -8.94 5.70
CA THR A 49 9.18 -9.84 4.66
C THR A 49 8.70 -9.36 3.30
N ASP A 50 9.46 -9.72 2.25
CA ASP A 50 9.10 -9.37 0.88
C ASP A 50 7.69 -9.87 0.59
N GLN A 51 6.87 -9.00 0.02
CA GLN A 51 5.46 -9.29 -0.20
C GLN A 51 4.92 -8.62 -1.46
N THR A 52 3.86 -9.22 -2.00
CA THR A 52 3.12 -8.67 -3.12
C THR A 52 1.72 -8.28 -2.67
N TRP A 53 1.34 -7.04 -2.94
CA TRP A 53 -0.02 -6.55 -2.74
C TRP A 53 -0.72 -6.45 -4.09
N VAL A 54 -1.94 -6.97 -4.15
CA VAL A 54 -2.71 -7.02 -5.39
C VAL A 54 -4.08 -6.42 -5.17
N ASN A 55 -4.39 -5.36 -5.91
CA ASN A 55 -5.74 -4.79 -5.93
C ASN A 55 -6.41 -5.02 -7.29
N HIS A 56 -7.30 -6.00 -7.38
CA HIS A 56 -8.08 -6.26 -8.59
C HIS A 56 -9.34 -5.38 -8.70
N SER A 57 -9.69 -4.64 -7.67
CA SER A 57 -10.84 -3.73 -7.69
C SER A 57 -10.48 -2.39 -8.33
N SER A 58 -11.50 -1.65 -8.80
CA SER A 58 -11.36 -0.24 -9.15
C SER A 58 -11.39 0.69 -7.94
N SER A 59 -11.77 0.19 -6.76
CA SER A 59 -11.76 0.94 -5.51
C SER A 59 -10.39 0.92 -4.86
N ASP A 60 -10.05 2.02 -4.21
CA ASP A 60 -8.80 2.13 -3.46
C ASP A 60 -8.80 1.25 -2.22
N PHE A 61 -7.62 0.71 -1.90
CA PHE A 61 -7.31 0.15 -0.61
C PHE A 61 -6.43 1.14 0.15
N THR A 62 -6.94 1.72 1.23
CA THR A 62 -6.27 2.75 2.00
C THR A 62 -5.55 2.17 3.21
N ILE A 63 -4.33 2.61 3.44
CA ILE A 63 -3.56 2.38 4.66
C ILE A 63 -3.34 3.75 5.29
N ASP A 64 -4.18 4.11 6.26
CA ASP A 64 -4.07 5.36 7.02
C ASP A 64 -3.14 5.22 8.23
N SER A 65 -2.82 3.99 8.62
CA SER A 65 -1.77 3.65 9.58
C SER A 65 -0.36 3.93 9.03
N GLU A 66 0.61 4.09 9.93
CA GLU A 66 2.02 4.05 9.55
C GLU A 66 2.35 2.71 8.87
N LEU A 67 2.92 2.76 7.67
CA LEU A 67 3.63 1.64 7.07
C LEU A 67 5.08 1.63 7.57
N SER A 68 5.54 0.50 8.13
CA SER A 68 6.90 0.33 8.65
C SER A 68 7.55 -0.98 8.19
N GLY A 69 8.82 -1.18 8.55
CA GLY A 69 9.63 -2.33 8.12
C GLY A 69 10.64 -1.99 7.05
N SER A 70 11.34 -3.00 6.54
CA SER A 70 12.48 -2.82 5.62
C SER A 70 12.47 -3.79 4.44
N ALA A 71 11.44 -4.63 4.32
CA ALA A 71 11.37 -5.60 3.22
C ALA A 71 10.70 -4.98 1.99
N ASN A 72 10.91 -5.61 0.83
CA ASN A 72 10.48 -5.07 -0.45
C ASN A 72 8.98 -5.28 -0.67
N LEU A 73 8.34 -4.29 -1.30
CA LEU A 73 6.92 -4.33 -1.62
C LEU A 73 6.73 -4.28 -3.13
N THR A 74 6.05 -5.29 -3.67
CA THR A 74 5.58 -5.27 -5.06
C THR A 74 4.08 -4.97 -5.08
N VAL A 75 3.65 -4.02 -5.90
CA VAL A 75 2.24 -3.67 -6.09
C VAL A 75 1.77 -4.02 -7.51
N ARG A 76 0.60 -4.66 -7.61
CA ARG A 76 -0.04 -5.10 -8.87
C ARG A 76 -1.56 -4.92 -8.82
N GLY A 77 -2.21 -5.18 -9.96
CA GLY A 77 -3.67 -5.13 -10.09
C GLY A 77 -4.17 -3.74 -10.50
N ALA A 78 -5.41 -3.62 -10.97
CA ALA A 78 -5.93 -2.39 -11.59
C ALA A 78 -6.27 -1.26 -10.61
N GLY A 79 -6.38 -1.56 -9.31
CA GLY A 79 -6.70 -0.59 -8.27
C GLY A 79 -5.47 0.05 -7.62
N SER A 80 -5.70 1.08 -6.82
CA SER A 80 -4.65 1.75 -6.05
C SER A 80 -4.54 1.23 -4.63
N PHE A 81 -3.32 1.30 -4.10
CA PHE A 81 -3.08 1.35 -2.65
C PHE A 81 -2.76 2.79 -2.26
N ALA A 82 -3.59 3.37 -1.39
CA ALA A 82 -3.38 4.72 -0.87
C ALA A 82 -2.61 4.65 0.45
N LEU A 83 -1.39 5.19 0.49
CA LEU A 83 -0.59 5.28 1.71
C LEU A 83 -0.81 6.67 2.33
N GLY A 84 -1.72 6.72 3.32
CA GLY A 84 -2.15 7.95 4.00
C GLY A 84 -1.38 8.25 5.29
N GLY A 85 -0.79 7.23 5.92
CA GLY A 85 -0.01 7.37 7.15
C GLY A 85 1.36 8.04 6.97
N ALA A 86 2.00 8.37 8.09
CA ALA A 86 3.40 8.80 8.13
C ALA A 86 4.30 7.55 8.09
N ASN A 87 4.88 7.23 6.94
CA ASN A 87 5.51 5.93 6.72
C ASN A 87 7.01 5.98 7.08
N THR A 88 7.46 4.99 7.86
CA THR A 88 8.89 4.74 8.17
C THR A 88 9.45 3.54 7.43
N TRP A 89 8.63 2.93 6.55
CA TRP A 89 9.04 1.84 5.67
C TRP A 89 10.22 2.25 4.79
N SER A 90 11.21 1.35 4.71
CA SER A 90 12.53 1.60 4.10
C SER A 90 12.92 0.60 3.00
N GLY A 91 12.01 -0.31 2.65
CA GLY A 91 12.24 -1.27 1.56
C GLY A 91 11.99 -0.66 0.17
N ASP A 92 12.31 -1.42 -0.87
CA ASP A 92 12.07 -0.99 -2.24
C ASP A 92 10.60 -1.15 -2.64
N LEU A 93 10.06 -0.15 -3.36
CA LEU A 93 8.74 -0.21 -3.99
C LEU A 93 8.86 -0.58 -5.47
N SER A 94 8.31 -1.73 -5.86
CA SER A 94 8.16 -2.13 -7.25
C SER A 94 6.70 -2.07 -7.68
N ILE A 95 6.33 -1.09 -8.51
CA ILE A 95 5.00 -1.00 -9.11
C ILE A 95 5.02 -1.71 -10.46
N MET A 96 4.31 -2.83 -10.58
CA MET A 96 4.20 -3.57 -11.85
C MET A 96 2.98 -3.13 -12.66
N ALA A 97 2.90 -3.57 -13.93
CA ALA A 97 1.83 -3.20 -14.86
C ALA A 97 0.42 -3.31 -14.25
N GLY A 98 -0.33 -2.20 -14.35
CA GLY A 98 -1.67 -2.03 -13.79
C GLY A 98 -1.70 -1.48 -12.36
N GLY A 99 -0.67 -1.79 -11.56
CA GLY A 99 -0.57 -1.36 -10.17
C GLY A 99 -0.47 0.15 -10.02
N SER A 100 -1.02 0.67 -8.93
CA SER A 100 -0.86 2.07 -8.56
C SER A 100 -0.71 2.22 -7.05
N VAL A 101 0.09 3.21 -6.66
CA VAL A 101 0.23 3.65 -5.27
C VAL A 101 -0.01 5.15 -5.26
N SER A 102 -0.95 5.60 -4.44
CA SER A 102 -1.20 7.02 -4.21
C SER A 102 -0.70 7.41 -2.82
N VAL A 103 -0.15 8.61 -2.72
CA VAL A 103 0.40 9.16 -1.48
C VAL A 103 -0.11 10.58 -1.29
N SER A 104 -0.41 10.97 -0.06
CA SER A 104 -0.89 12.32 0.26
C SER A 104 0.23 13.37 0.22
N SER A 105 1.46 12.95 0.54
CA SER A 105 2.67 13.71 0.31
C SER A 105 3.82 12.75 0.01
N LEU A 106 4.63 13.09 -0.99
CA LEU A 106 5.79 12.27 -1.34
C LEU A 106 6.81 12.23 -0.19
N ASP A 107 6.98 13.37 0.50
CA ASP A 107 7.91 13.56 1.61
C ASP A 107 7.56 12.69 2.83
N ALA A 108 6.27 12.48 3.14
CA ALA A 108 5.84 11.61 4.24
C ALA A 108 5.68 10.14 3.85
N ALA A 109 5.60 9.84 2.55
CA ALA A 109 5.30 8.49 2.08
C ALA A 109 6.49 7.68 1.57
N LEU A 110 7.59 8.33 1.18
CA LEU A 110 8.81 7.64 0.73
C LEU A 110 9.95 7.63 1.78
N GLY A 111 9.81 8.35 2.89
CA GLY A 111 10.88 8.43 3.89
C GLY A 111 12.23 8.85 3.28
N SER A 112 13.31 8.11 3.60
CA SER A 112 14.65 8.28 3.02
C SER A 112 14.87 7.46 1.73
N ALA A 113 13.82 6.92 1.11
CA ALA A 113 13.97 6.10 -0.10
C ALA A 113 14.59 6.93 -1.23
N THR A 114 15.63 6.38 -1.86
CA THR A 114 16.27 7.02 -3.00
C THR A 114 15.33 6.93 -4.19
N VAL A 115 14.80 8.07 -4.60
CA VAL A 115 14.09 8.20 -5.86
C VAL A 115 15.08 8.00 -7.02
N VAL A 116 15.02 6.83 -7.66
CA VAL A 116 15.69 6.61 -8.95
C VAL A 116 14.61 6.51 -10.02
N GLY A 117 14.42 7.58 -10.80
CA GLY A 117 13.59 7.55 -12.01
C GLY A 117 12.19 8.14 -11.90
N PHE A 118 12.06 9.37 -11.38
CA PHE A 118 10.87 10.16 -11.70
C PHE A 118 10.95 10.62 -13.15
N PHE A 119 10.18 9.97 -14.02
CA PHE A 119 9.78 10.59 -15.27
C PHE A 119 8.62 11.52 -14.95
N PHE A 120 8.90 12.84 -14.83
CA PHE A 120 7.83 13.80 -14.98
C PHE A 120 7.32 13.67 -16.42
N ASN A 121 6.08 13.23 -16.61
CA ASN A 121 5.39 13.46 -17.89
C ASN A 121 4.99 14.94 -17.92
N ASP A 122 6.00 15.80 -17.98
CA ASP A 122 5.78 17.22 -18.21
C ASP A 122 5.56 17.42 -19.70
N THR A 123 4.28 17.49 -20.08
CA THR A 123 3.87 17.92 -21.42
C THR A 123 3.93 19.44 -21.59
N ALA A 124 4.39 20.21 -20.59
CA ALA A 124 4.62 21.63 -20.76
C ALA A 124 5.89 21.85 -21.59
N SER A 125 5.68 22.19 -22.86
CA SER A 125 6.71 22.82 -23.69
C SER A 125 7.14 24.13 -23.04
N PHE A 126 8.40 24.24 -22.62
CA PHE A 126 9.07 25.53 -22.43
C PHE A 126 9.66 26.02 -23.76
#